data_AF-A0A1L4D1K7-F1
#
_entry.id   AF-A0A1L4D1K7-F1
#
_cell.length_a   1.000
_cell.length_b   1.000
_cell.length_c   1.000
_cell.angle_alpha   90.00
_cell.angle_beta   90.00
_cell.angle_gamma   90.00
#
_symmetry.space_group_name_H-M   'P 1'
#
loop_
_entity.id
_entity.type
_entity.pdbx_description
1 polymer ?
#
loop_
_entity_poly.entity_id
_entity_poly.type
_entity_poly.pdbx_seq_one_letter_code
_entity_poly.pdbx_strand_id
1 'polypeptide(L)'
;MLPKNKVTPFNSRELGQGLTEYAVILCLIAIASIAATALFGGAIKAKISSLAGAIAGQDSNLVIESEKKATSAAKKALKNASSVTGNTSIKKDEDIFDTETLE
;
A
#
# COMPACT_ATOMS: atom_id res chain seq x y z
N MET A 1 20.16 67.16 16.44
CA MET A 1 19.08 66.26 15.99
C MET A 1 19.70 64.89 15.73
N LEU A 2 19.32 63.85 16.47
CA LEU A 2 19.92 62.50 16.37
C LEU A 2 18.92 61.53 15.72
N PRO A 3 19.32 60.71 14.72
CA PRO A 3 18.42 59.71 14.15
C PRO A 3 18.21 58.55 15.13
N LYS A 4 16.95 58.17 15.37
CA LYS A 4 16.58 57.00 16.17
C LYS A 4 16.75 55.73 15.32
N ASN A 5 17.62 54.82 15.78
CA ASN A 5 17.79 53.48 15.22
C ASN A 5 16.51 52.66 15.47
N LYS A 6 15.81 52.23 14.42
CA LYS A 6 14.64 51.34 14.53
C LYS A 6 15.15 49.90 14.49
N VAL A 7 15.16 49.23 15.64
CA VAL A 7 15.27 47.77 15.70
C VAL A 7 13.93 47.17 15.28
N THR A 8 13.86 46.60 14.09
CA THR A 8 12.69 45.84 13.63
C THR A 8 12.62 44.52 14.40
N PRO A 9 11.52 44.20 15.11
CA PRO A 9 11.36 42.89 15.71
C PRO A 9 11.16 41.86 14.59
N PHE A 10 11.94 40.78 14.64
CA PHE A 10 11.70 39.60 13.81
C PHE A 10 10.35 39.02 14.25
N ASN A 11 9.33 39.19 13.42
CA ASN A 11 7.99 38.73 13.66
C ASN A 11 7.97 37.19 13.61
N SER A 12 8.27 36.53 14.72
CA SER A 12 8.07 35.09 14.89
C SER A 12 6.58 34.78 14.98
N ARG A 13 5.92 34.76 13.82
CA ARG A 13 4.60 34.13 13.66
C ARG A 13 4.79 32.61 13.69
N GLU A 14 5.06 32.05 14.86
CA GLU A 14 5.11 30.60 15.09
C GLU A 14 4.27 30.25 16.32
N LEU A 15 2.95 30.43 16.19
CA LEU A 15 1.98 29.94 17.17
C LEU A 15 0.90 29.20 16.38
N GLY A 16 1.28 28.03 15.86
CA GLY A 16 0.44 27.19 14.99
C GLY A 16 1.19 26.13 14.20
N GLN A 17 2.52 26.18 14.11
CA GLN A 17 3.37 25.15 13.50
C GLN A 17 3.53 23.95 14.44
N GLY A 18 2.42 23.41 14.92
CA GLY A 18 2.40 22.33 15.89
C GLY A 18 2.92 21.05 15.25
N LEU A 19 3.85 20.37 15.92
CA LEU A 19 4.32 19.01 15.59
C LEU A 19 3.14 18.06 15.27
N THR A 20 2.00 18.27 15.94
CA THR A 20 0.76 17.51 15.75
C THR A 20 0.09 17.71 14.39
N GLU A 21 0.13 18.91 13.78
CA GLU A 21 -0.49 19.14 12.46
C GLU A 21 0.25 18.34 11.38
N TYR A 22 1.58 18.36 11.45
CA TYR A 22 2.42 17.52 10.59
C TYR A 22 2.24 16.04 10.89
N ALA A 23 2.13 15.64 12.16
CA ALA A 23 1.92 14.25 12.52
C ALA A 23 0.59 13.69 11.96
N VAL A 24 -0.49 14.48 12.01
CA VAL A 24 -1.79 14.07 11.47
C VAL A 24 -1.72 13.91 9.95
N ILE A 25 -1.12 14.85 9.22
CA ILE A 25 -0.96 14.73 7.76
C ILE A 25 -0.10 13.52 7.40
N LEU A 26 1.00 13.28 8.14
CA LEU A 26 1.84 12.10 7.95
C LEU A 26 1.07 10.79 8.19
N CYS A 27 0.24 10.72 9.22
CA CYS A 27 -0.60 9.55 9.47
C CYS A 27 -1.55 9.27 8.29
N LEU A 28 -2.17 10.31 7.71
CA LEU A 28 -3.06 10.15 6.56
C LEU A 28 -2.31 9.63 5.33
N ILE A 29 -1.12 10.19 5.05
CA ILE A 29 -0.27 9.74 3.93
C ILE A 29 0.22 8.30 4.15
N ALA A 30 0.58 7.95 5.39
CA ALA A 30 1.08 6.61 5.72
C ALA A 30 0.00 5.55 5.49
N ILE A 31 -1.23 5.79 5.95
CA ILE A 31 -2.36 4.87 5.74
C ILE A 31 -2.69 4.77 4.25
N ALA A 32 -2.73 5.89 3.53
CA ALA A 32 -2.95 5.90 2.09
C ALA A 32 -1.86 5.12 1.33
N SER A 33 -0.60 5.21 1.75
CA SER A 33 0.53 4.50 1.12
C SER A 33 0.48 2.99 1.36
N ILE A 34 0.09 2.56 2.56
CA ILE A 34 -0.13 1.14 2.87
C ILE A 34 -1.27 0.61 1.99
N ALA A 35 -2.40 1.31 1.91
CA ALA A 35 -3.54 0.93 1.09
C ALA A 35 -3.21 0.91 -0.41
N ALA A 36 -2.51 1.93 -0.92
CA ALA A 36 -2.09 1.99 -2.32
C ALA A 36 -1.14 0.83 -2.66
N THR A 37 -0.20 0.50 -1.78
CA THR A 37 0.72 -0.63 -2.00
C THR A 37 0.00 -1.97 -1.93
N ALA A 38 -0.96 -2.13 -1.02
CA ALA A 38 -1.75 -3.36 -0.91
C ALA A 38 -2.67 -3.57 -2.12
N LEU A 39 -3.33 -2.52 -2.61
CA LEU A 39 -4.30 -2.61 -3.71
C LEU A 39 -3.62 -2.61 -5.09
N PHE A 40 -2.55 -1.84 -5.28
CA PHE A 40 -1.90 -1.66 -6.59
C PHE A 40 -0.56 -2.40 -6.73
N GLY A 41 0.03 -2.90 -5.64
CA GLY A 41 1.34 -3.56 -5.68
C GLY A 41 1.36 -4.82 -6.57
N GLY A 42 0.29 -5.61 -6.55
CA GLY A 42 0.15 -6.79 -7.41
C GLY A 42 0.09 -6.41 -8.90
N ALA A 43 -0.67 -5.38 -9.25
CA ALA A 43 -0.82 -4.91 -10.63
C ALA A 43 0.50 -4.33 -11.19
N ILE A 44 1.19 -3.51 -10.39
CA ILE A 44 2.50 -2.96 -10.75
C ILE A 44 3.53 -4.08 -10.94
N LYS A 45 3.56 -5.06 -10.01
CA LYS A 45 4.45 -6.22 -10.11
C LYS A 45 4.18 -7.06 -11.37
N ALA A 46 2.92 -7.29 -11.73
CA ALA A 46 2.56 -8.03 -12.94
C ALA A 46 3.09 -7.35 -14.20
N LYS A 47 2.95 -6.01 -14.31
CA LYS A 47 3.48 -5.25 -15.46
C LYS A 47 4.99 -5.26 -15.53
N ILE A 48 5.68 -5.14 -14.39
CA ILE A 48 7.14 -5.26 -14.34
C ILE A 48 7.58 -6.67 -14.72
N SER A 49 6.87 -7.72 -14.30
CA SER A 49 7.15 -9.11 -14.68
C SER A 49 6.96 -9.34 -16.17
N SER A 50 5.90 -8.79 -16.76
CA SER A 50 5.65 -8.86 -18.20
C SER A 50 6.75 -8.13 -18.99
N LEU A 51 7.14 -6.93 -18.57
CA LEU A 51 8.23 -6.17 -19.18
C LEU A 51 9.58 -6.87 -19.03
N ALA A 52 9.87 -7.42 -17.84
CA ALA A 52 11.10 -8.18 -17.59
C ALA A 52 11.15 -9.45 -18.46
N GLY A 53 10.03 -10.16 -18.61
CA GLY A 53 9.91 -11.30 -19.52
C GLY A 53 10.15 -10.90 -20.98
N ALA A 54 9.56 -9.77 -21.42
CA ALA A 54 9.78 -9.25 -22.77
C ALA A 54 11.24 -8.84 -23.02
N ILE A 55 11.90 -8.20 -22.04
CA ILE A 55 13.33 -7.83 -22.13
C ILE A 55 14.22 -9.08 -22.10
N ALA A 56 13.87 -10.09 -21.31
CA ALA A 56 14.59 -11.36 -21.23
C ALA A 56 14.32 -12.30 -22.43
N GLY A 57 13.44 -11.92 -23.36
CA GLY A 57 13.06 -12.73 -24.52
C GLY A 57 12.22 -13.96 -24.17
N GLN A 58 11.59 -14.00 -23.00
CA GLN A 58 10.71 -15.11 -22.60
C GLN A 58 9.32 -14.99 -23.24
N ASP A 59 8.86 -16.10 -23.82
CA ASP A 59 7.53 -16.22 -24.43
C ASP A 59 6.42 -15.88 -23.43
N SER A 60 5.43 -15.12 -23.93
CA SER A 60 4.27 -14.59 -23.20
C SER A 60 3.49 -15.62 -22.36
N ASN A 61 3.62 -16.91 -22.64
CA ASN A 61 2.95 -18.00 -21.92
C ASN A 61 3.41 -18.14 -20.46
N LEU A 62 4.69 -17.89 -20.16
CA LEU A 62 5.20 -17.94 -18.77
C LEU A 62 4.71 -16.74 -17.95
N VAL A 63 4.53 -15.59 -18.61
CA VAL A 63 3.95 -14.40 -17.99
C VAL A 63 2.50 -14.66 -17.62
N ILE A 64 1.70 -15.23 -18.53
CA ILE A 64 0.29 -15.55 -18.28
C ILE A 64 0.13 -16.51 -17.09
N GLU A 65 0.97 -17.53 -16.96
CA GLU A 65 0.90 -18.46 -15.82
C GLU A 65 1.31 -17.78 -14.50
N SER A 66 2.31 -16.90 -14.53
CA SER A 66 2.67 -16.11 -13.35
C SER A 66 1.60 -15.08 -12.97
N GLU A 67 0.90 -14.49 -13.95
CA GLU A 67 -0.24 -13.60 -13.75
C GLU A 67 -1.44 -14.35 -13.18
N LYS A 68 -1.77 -15.54 -13.69
CA LYS A 68 -2.82 -16.40 -13.11
C LYS A 68 -2.51 -16.74 -11.65
N LYS A 69 -1.29 -17.17 -11.35
CA LYS A 69 -0.87 -17.50 -9.98
C LYS A 69 -0.94 -16.28 -9.05
N ALA A 70 -0.50 -15.11 -9.52
CA ALA A 70 -0.61 -13.86 -8.77
C ALA A 70 -2.07 -13.45 -8.53
N THR A 71 -2.94 -13.61 -9.54
CA THR A 71 -4.37 -13.30 -9.44
C THR A 71 -5.08 -14.23 -8.47
N SER A 72 -4.77 -15.53 -8.50
CA SER A 72 -5.29 -16.51 -7.54
C SER A 72 -4.83 -16.22 -6.11
N ALA A 73 -3.55 -15.85 -5.93
CA ALA A 73 -3.02 -15.46 -4.62
C ALA A 73 -3.70 -14.18 -4.10
N ALA A 74 -3.91 -13.18 -4.95
CA ALA A 74 -4.62 -11.95 -4.59
C ALA A 74 -6.08 -12.22 -4.22
N LYS A 75 -6.78 -13.08 -4.96
CA LYS A 75 -8.16 -13.50 -4.66
C LYS A 75 -8.25 -14.25 -3.33
N LYS A 76 -7.28 -15.13 -3.04
CA LYS A 76 -7.18 -15.84 -1.76
C LYS A 76 -6.90 -14.88 -0.60
N ALA A 77 -6.00 -13.92 -0.77
CA ALA A 77 -5.73 -12.89 0.21
C ALA A 77 -6.97 -12.01 0.50
N LEU A 78 -7.73 -11.64 -0.54
CA LEU A 78 -8.98 -10.89 -0.38
C LEU A 78 -10.06 -11.70 0.35
N LYS A 79 -10.21 -13.00 0.02
CA LYS A 79 -11.14 -13.90 0.73
C LYS A 79 -10.76 -14.03 2.20
N ASN A 80 -9.47 -14.20 2.50
CA ASN A 80 -8.96 -14.31 3.86
C ASN A 80 -9.08 -13.00 4.65
N ALA A 81 -8.92 -11.85 4.01
CA ALA A 81 -9.15 -10.55 4.64
C ALA A 81 -10.65 -10.32 4.92
N SER A 82 -11.53 -10.79 4.02
CA SER A 82 -12.98 -10.65 4.16
C SER A 82 -13.57 -11.58 5.23
N SER A 83 -12.98 -12.77 5.42
CA SER A 83 -13.39 -13.71 6.47
C SER A 83 -12.97 -13.28 7.88
N VAL A 84 -12.04 -12.33 8.00
CA VAL A 84 -11.66 -11.68 9.27
C VAL A 84 -12.49 -10.39 9.43
N THR A 85 -13.82 -10.54 9.45
CA THR A 85 -14.73 -9.48 9.90
C THR A 85 -15.18 -9.79 11.32
N GLY A 86 -15.09 -8.78 12.19
CA GLY A 86 -15.14 -8.86 13.65
C GLY A 86 -16.10 -9.86 14.28
N ASN A 87 -15.58 -10.54 15.30
CA ASN A 87 -16.22 -11.48 16.23
C ASN A 87 -16.35 -12.95 15.75
N THR A 88 -15.25 -13.71 15.93
CA THR A 88 -15.06 -15.18 15.96
C THR A 88 -16.28 -16.09 15.81
N SER A 89 -16.98 -16.02 14.68
CA SER A 89 -17.90 -17.09 14.27
C SER A 89 -17.24 -17.86 13.14
N ILE A 90 -16.16 -18.59 13.48
CA ILE A 90 -15.60 -19.60 12.60
C ILE A 90 -16.64 -20.71 12.51
N LYS A 91 -17.42 -20.72 11.43
CA LYS A 91 -18.25 -21.87 11.09
C LYS A 91 -17.29 -23.05 10.89
N LYS A 92 -17.38 -24.01 11.80
CA LYS A 92 -16.57 -25.21 11.85
C LYS A 92 -17.11 -26.19 10.80
N ASP A 93 -16.84 -25.92 9.52
CA ASP A 93 -16.92 -26.91 8.42
C ASP A 93 -16.64 -26.36 7.01
N GLU A 94 -15.85 -25.29 6.86
CA GLU A 94 -15.40 -24.88 5.54
C GLU A 94 -13.88 -24.74 5.55
N ASP A 95 -13.22 -25.73 4.96
CA ASP A 95 -11.77 -25.86 4.85
C ASP A 95 -11.14 -24.53 4.44
N ILE A 96 -10.49 -23.89 5.41
CA ILE A 96 -9.88 -22.56 5.21
C ILE A 96 -8.62 -22.66 4.32
N PHE A 97 -8.15 -23.88 4.09
CA PHE A 97 -7.09 -24.22 3.18
C PHE A 97 -7.60 -25.29 2.22
N ASP A 98 -8.06 -24.87 1.04
CA ASP A 98 -8.12 -25.78 -0.12
C ASP A 98 -6.70 -26.36 -0.30
N THR A 99 -6.54 -27.63 0.06
CA THR A 99 -5.37 -28.45 -0.25
C THR A 99 -5.49 -28.91 -1.70
N GLU A 100 -5.50 -27.97 -2.64
CA GLU A 100 -5.29 -28.32 -4.04
C GLU A 100 -3.77 -28.41 -4.25
N THR A 101 -3.31 -29.65 -4.27
CA THR A 101 -2.01 -30.07 -4.79
C THR A 101 -1.84 -29.47 -6.18
N LEU A 102 -0.83 -28.61 -6.32
CA LEU A 102 -0.41 -28.05 -7.60
C LEU A 102 0.27 -29.16 -8.42
N GLU A 103 -0.51 -29.90 -9.21
CA GLU A 103 -0.01 -30.52 -10.46
C GLU A 103 -0.05 -29.50 -11.60
#